data_AF-A0A8S2Y2G8-F1
#
_entry.id   AF-A0A8S2Y2G8-F1
#
_cell.length_a   1.000
_cell.length_b   1.000
_cell.length_c   1.000
_cell.angle_alpha   90.00
_cell.angle_beta   90.00
_cell.angle_gamma   90.00
#
_symmetry.space_group_name_H-M   'P 1'
#
loop_
_entity.id
_entity.type
_entity.pdbx_description
1 polymer ?
#
loop_
_entity_poly.entity_id
_entity_poly.type
_entity_poly.pdbx_seq_one_letter_code
_entity_poly.pdbx_strand_id
1 'polypeptide(L)'
;YARLISINGSIDPPCNSNRSIYICAGYCPWTNTENDELVSCAFLARIVNSDFARYNIYCTPDVDQCPTYNAWLKDSLPQTHQHINKVPDHLLANFTLDYTIPIDYTMQDFRQADTLPMNWTVEVIEQFRKQVRTRKAFGTYNNKDIYPVLDKYASLAITDKKCAVVGTENPWIEAALLEYNASSVTTIEYATIYSNVPRLVTVTPMQFARKQQNERKERQLFDSVWSYSSLEHDGLGRYRDPLNAYGDFQTMVKISCILKPGGFLFLGVPLNVQDFTQFNLHRLYGPIRLRFLYRNFHVIEVLGSGLAKGRGDWTAQSFVALQNKIGCKST
;
A
#
# COMPACT_ATOMS: atom_id res chain seq x y z
N TYR A 1 -1.60 1.42 43.95
CA TYR A 1 -1.88 0.07 43.44
C TYR A 1 -2.89 0.16 42.30
N ALA A 2 -2.42 0.46 41.09
CA ALA A 2 -3.27 0.53 39.90
C ALA A 2 -3.47 -0.87 39.33
N ARG A 3 -4.73 -1.27 39.16
CA ARG A 3 -5.13 -2.55 38.58
C ARG A 3 -4.73 -2.60 37.10
N LEU A 4 -3.97 -3.62 36.73
CA LEU A 4 -3.77 -4.04 35.35
C LEU A 4 -5.13 -4.43 34.76
N ILE A 5 -5.58 -3.69 33.77
CA ILE A 5 -6.70 -4.09 32.92
C ILE A 5 -6.14 -5.11 31.93
N SER A 6 -6.52 -6.38 32.08
CA SER A 6 -6.24 -7.40 31.07
C SER A 6 -7.10 -7.11 29.84
N ILE A 7 -6.47 -6.78 28.71
CA ILE A 7 -7.16 -6.74 27.41
C ILE A 7 -7.20 -8.19 26.90
N ASN A 8 -8.09 -9.00 27.46
CA ASN A 8 -8.47 -10.29 26.88
C ASN A 8 -9.52 -10.02 25.80
N GLY A 9 -9.07 -9.97 24.56
CA GLY A 9 -9.91 -9.85 23.38
C GLY A 9 -9.04 -9.88 22.13
N SER A 10 -8.92 -11.04 21.50
CA SER A 10 -8.50 -11.13 20.10
C SER A 10 -9.53 -10.37 19.26
N ILE A 11 -9.16 -9.23 18.68
CA ILE A 11 -10.11 -8.31 18.04
C ILE A 11 -10.47 -8.73 16.60
N ASP A 12 -9.86 -9.77 16.02
CA ASP A 12 -10.23 -10.21 14.66
C ASP A 12 -10.48 -11.73 14.61
N PRO A 13 -11.51 -12.19 13.88
CA PRO A 13 -11.82 -13.60 13.82
C PRO A 13 -10.70 -14.35 13.09
N PRO A 14 -10.15 -15.44 13.66
CA PRO A 14 -9.26 -16.32 12.93
C PRO A 14 -10.02 -16.87 11.72
N CYS A 15 -9.41 -16.77 10.54
CA CYS A 15 -9.96 -17.34 9.32
C CYS A 15 -10.23 -18.83 9.56
N ASN A 16 -11.44 -19.29 9.27
CA ASN A 16 -11.76 -20.70 9.45
C ASN A 16 -10.80 -21.54 8.56
N SER A 17 -10.10 -22.48 9.18
CA SER A 17 -8.84 -23.08 8.68
C SER A 17 -8.93 -23.91 7.40
N ASN A 18 -10.12 -24.06 6.79
CA ASN A 18 -10.39 -25.13 5.83
C ASN A 18 -10.72 -24.69 4.39
N ARG A 19 -10.39 -23.47 3.95
CA ARG A 19 -10.59 -23.08 2.53
C ARG A 19 -9.27 -22.86 1.80
N SER A 20 -9.03 -23.70 0.79
CA SER A 20 -8.06 -23.42 -0.27
C SER A 20 -8.59 -22.28 -1.13
N ILE A 21 -7.82 -21.20 -1.28
CA ILE A 21 -8.16 -20.11 -2.21
C ILE A 21 -7.34 -20.35 -3.48
N TYR A 22 -8.02 -20.64 -4.57
CA TYR A 22 -7.44 -20.89 -5.87
C TYR A 22 -7.07 -19.56 -6.54
N ILE A 23 -5.85 -19.48 -7.09
CA ILE A 23 -5.40 -18.39 -7.95
C ILE A 23 -5.36 -18.97 -9.36
N CYS A 24 -6.00 -18.30 -10.33
CA CYS A 24 -5.88 -18.67 -11.74
C CYS A 24 -4.40 -18.64 -12.15
N ALA A 25 -3.91 -19.78 -12.63
CA ALA A 25 -2.63 -19.91 -13.30
C ALA A 25 -2.78 -19.43 -14.75
N GLY A 26 -2.50 -18.15 -14.99
CA GLY A 26 -2.26 -17.64 -16.34
C GLY A 26 -0.75 -17.62 -16.64
N TYR A 27 -0.41 -17.55 -17.93
CA TYR A 27 0.93 -17.13 -18.35
C TYR A 27 1.14 -15.69 -17.87
N CYS A 28 2.29 -15.39 -17.25
CA CYS A 28 2.57 -14.01 -16.89
C CYS A 28 2.94 -13.23 -18.16
N PRO A 29 2.64 -11.93 -18.26
CA PRO A 29 2.97 -11.11 -19.43
C PRO A 29 4.46 -10.73 -19.52
N TRP A 30 5.37 -11.43 -18.82
CA TRP A 30 6.80 -11.14 -18.80
C TRP A 30 7.55 -12.02 -19.80
N THR A 31 8.52 -11.44 -20.50
CA THR A 31 9.63 -12.17 -21.10
C THR A 31 10.87 -12.02 -20.21
N ASN A 32 11.64 -13.10 -20.04
CA ASN A 32 12.93 -13.08 -19.37
C ASN A 32 13.87 -12.17 -20.19
N THR A 33 14.44 -11.15 -19.55
CA THR A 33 15.28 -10.15 -20.25
C THR A 33 16.65 -10.67 -20.70
N GLU A 34 17.05 -11.90 -20.31
CA GLU A 34 18.27 -12.54 -20.80
C GLU A 34 18.06 -13.40 -22.06
N ASN A 35 16.85 -13.92 -22.29
CA ASN A 35 16.58 -14.86 -23.39
C ASN A 35 15.21 -14.70 -24.09
N ASP A 36 14.45 -13.64 -23.77
CA ASP A 36 13.11 -13.33 -24.29
C ASP A 36 12.05 -14.43 -24.10
N GLU A 37 12.27 -15.41 -23.22
CA GLU A 37 11.30 -16.48 -22.96
C GLU A 37 10.17 -16.03 -22.02
N LEU A 38 8.93 -16.45 -22.31
CA LEU A 38 7.78 -16.19 -21.45
C LEU A 38 7.98 -16.79 -20.05
N VAL A 39 7.93 -15.94 -19.01
CA VAL A 39 8.03 -16.40 -17.62
C VAL A 39 6.67 -16.95 -17.18
N SER A 40 6.61 -18.22 -16.78
CA SER A 40 5.38 -18.76 -16.19
C SER A 40 5.13 -18.16 -14.81
N CYS A 41 3.88 -17.86 -14.45
CA CYS A 41 3.53 -17.44 -13.09
C CYS A 41 3.69 -18.57 -12.04
N ALA A 42 4.36 -19.69 -12.37
CA ALA A 42 4.57 -20.81 -11.46
C ALA A 42 5.44 -20.49 -10.24
N PHE A 43 6.14 -19.34 -10.22
CA PHE A 43 6.84 -18.86 -9.02
C PHE A 43 5.89 -18.26 -7.96
N LEU A 44 4.66 -17.88 -8.32
CA LEU A 44 3.62 -17.50 -7.38
C LEU A 44 3.04 -18.78 -6.78
N ALA A 45 3.67 -19.24 -5.69
CA ALA A 45 3.30 -20.47 -5.02
C ALA A 45 1.81 -20.52 -4.67
N ARG A 46 1.24 -21.74 -4.76
CA ARG A 46 -0.11 -22.06 -4.29
C ARG A 46 -0.21 -21.70 -2.80
N ILE A 47 -1.11 -20.78 -2.47
CA ILE A 47 -1.24 -20.25 -1.10
C ILE A 47 -2.09 -21.21 -0.24
N VAL A 48 -1.47 -21.83 0.75
CA VAL A 48 -2.15 -22.64 1.78
C VAL A 48 -2.43 -21.75 2.99
N ASN A 49 -3.66 -21.80 3.51
CA ASN A 49 -4.11 -20.98 4.65
C ASN A 49 -3.28 -21.24 5.94
N SER A 50 -2.56 -22.36 6.01
CA SER A 50 -1.72 -22.74 7.15
C SER A 50 -0.60 -21.74 7.45
N ASP A 51 -0.01 -21.09 6.43
CA ASP A 51 1.06 -20.11 6.65
C ASP A 51 0.52 -18.84 7.32
N PHE A 52 -0.73 -18.47 7.06
CA PHE A 52 -1.40 -17.32 7.68
C PHE A 52 -1.73 -17.59 9.14
N ALA A 53 -2.20 -18.80 9.46
CA ALA A 53 -2.38 -19.24 10.83
C ALA A 53 -1.03 -19.34 11.59
N ARG A 54 0.03 -19.82 10.90
CA ARG A 54 1.38 -19.92 11.46
C ARG A 54 1.99 -18.54 11.77
N TYR A 55 1.75 -17.54 10.92
CA TYR A 55 2.35 -16.20 11.06
C TYR A 55 1.36 -15.12 11.57
N ASN A 56 0.14 -15.51 11.91
CA ASN A 56 -0.94 -14.63 12.35
C ASN A 56 -1.24 -13.47 11.37
N ILE A 57 -1.17 -13.75 10.07
CA ILE A 57 -1.42 -12.78 8.99
C ILE A 57 -2.93 -12.76 8.68
N TYR A 58 -3.52 -11.56 8.66
CA TYR A 58 -4.97 -11.33 8.53
C TYR A 58 -5.51 -11.74 7.14
N CYS A 59 -6.65 -12.43 7.10
CA CYS A 59 -7.34 -12.74 5.85
C CYS A 59 -8.29 -11.62 5.42
N THR A 60 -8.66 -11.69 4.14
CA THR A 60 -9.74 -10.93 3.51
C THR A 60 -11.09 -11.25 4.19
N PRO A 61 -11.74 -10.28 4.85
CA PRO A 61 -13.12 -10.48 5.29
C PRO A 61 -14.10 -10.18 4.16
N ASP A 62 -15.38 -10.49 4.40
CA ASP A 62 -16.49 -10.03 3.57
C ASP A 62 -16.51 -8.49 3.48
N VAL A 63 -17.10 -7.91 2.41
CA VAL A 63 -17.22 -6.44 2.24
C VAL A 63 -17.87 -5.80 3.48
N ASP A 64 -18.90 -6.46 4.01
CA ASP A 64 -19.64 -6.03 5.21
C ASP A 64 -18.87 -6.27 6.52
N GLN A 65 -17.83 -7.11 6.47
CA GLN A 65 -16.98 -7.53 7.58
C GLN A 65 -15.55 -6.98 7.50
N CYS A 66 -15.26 -6.07 6.54
CA CYS A 66 -14.00 -5.32 6.46
C CYS A 66 -13.54 -4.95 7.85
N PRO A 67 -12.39 -5.48 8.33
CA PRO A 67 -12.10 -5.69 9.74
C PRO A 67 -11.78 -4.32 10.30
N THR A 68 -12.87 -3.66 10.60
CA THR A 68 -13.06 -2.40 11.26
C THR A 68 -12.18 -1.27 10.73
N TYR A 69 -12.82 -0.19 10.30
CA TYR A 69 -12.21 1.14 10.27
C TYR A 69 -11.45 1.47 11.59
N ASN A 70 -11.73 0.75 12.70
CA ASN A 70 -10.92 0.74 13.91
C ASN A 70 -9.42 0.40 13.70
N ALA A 71 -9.02 -0.36 12.67
CA ALA A 71 -7.61 -0.59 12.35
C ALA A 71 -6.90 0.69 11.89
N TRP A 72 -7.62 1.62 11.23
CA TRP A 72 -7.12 2.97 10.94
C TRP A 72 -7.27 3.93 12.14
N LEU A 73 -8.19 3.65 13.07
CA LEU A 73 -8.30 4.41 14.34
C LEU A 73 -7.14 4.10 15.30
N LYS A 74 -6.58 2.89 15.22
CA LYS A 74 -5.45 2.43 16.04
C LYS A 74 -4.11 3.02 15.62
N ASP A 75 -4.02 3.71 14.48
CA ASP A 75 -2.80 4.42 14.09
C ASP A 75 -2.56 5.71 14.93
N SER A 76 -3.30 5.87 16.04
CA SER A 76 -3.02 6.79 17.15
C SER A 76 -2.31 6.11 18.33
N LEU A 77 -1.63 4.98 18.09
CA LEU A 77 -0.71 4.41 19.07
C LEU A 77 0.37 5.45 19.42
N PRO A 78 0.84 5.49 20.68
CA PRO A 78 1.83 6.48 21.11
C PRO A 78 3.05 6.42 20.20
N GLN A 79 3.38 7.54 19.57
CA GLN A 79 4.61 7.61 18.79
C GLN A 79 5.79 7.29 19.70
N THR A 80 6.70 6.44 19.21
CA THR A 80 7.90 6.12 19.97
C THR A 80 8.82 7.34 19.95
N HIS A 81 8.98 7.99 21.10
CA HIS A 81 9.98 9.07 21.27
C HIS A 81 11.41 8.51 21.26
N GLN A 82 11.59 7.24 21.61
CA GLN A 82 12.87 6.56 21.54
C GLN A 82 13.08 5.98 20.15
N HIS A 83 14.23 6.30 19.56
CA HIS A 83 14.67 5.71 18.30
C HIS A 83 15.03 4.23 18.54
N ILE A 84 14.35 3.34 17.82
CA ILE A 84 14.62 1.90 17.86
C ILE A 84 15.53 1.57 16.68
N ASN A 85 16.77 1.17 16.97
CA ASN A 85 17.80 0.94 15.94
C ASN A 85 17.92 -0.54 15.54
N LYS A 86 17.18 -1.41 16.21
CA LYS A 86 17.16 -2.86 15.96
C LYS A 86 15.80 -3.43 16.32
N VAL A 87 15.30 -4.38 15.52
CA VAL A 87 14.08 -5.13 15.85
C VAL A 87 14.31 -5.88 17.17
N PRO A 88 13.42 -5.73 18.18
CA PRO A 88 13.48 -6.53 19.40
C PRO A 88 13.44 -8.04 19.10
N ASP A 89 14.22 -8.85 19.83
CA ASP A 89 14.40 -10.28 19.51
C ASP A 89 13.07 -11.05 19.43
N HIS A 90 12.10 -10.72 20.28
CA HIS A 90 10.77 -11.35 20.28
C HIS A 90 9.90 -10.99 19.06
N LEU A 91 10.25 -9.95 18.30
CA LEU A 91 9.58 -9.54 17.06
C LEU A 91 10.37 -9.96 15.81
N LEU A 92 11.61 -10.44 15.96
CA LEU A 92 12.51 -10.70 14.84
C LEU A 92 11.92 -11.74 13.88
N ALA A 93 11.34 -12.83 14.40
CA ALA A 93 10.67 -13.83 13.59
C ALA A 93 9.54 -13.22 12.74
N ASN A 94 8.79 -12.25 13.27
CA ASN A 94 7.70 -11.62 12.52
C ASN A 94 8.25 -10.71 11.41
N PHE A 95 9.24 -9.87 11.72
CA PHE A 95 9.86 -8.96 10.75
C PHE A 95 10.57 -9.69 9.60
N THR A 96 11.05 -10.91 9.86
CA THR A 96 11.78 -11.73 8.89
C THR A 96 10.92 -12.81 8.24
N LEU A 97 9.61 -12.87 8.54
CA LEU A 97 8.73 -13.97 8.15
C LEU A 97 9.36 -15.34 8.46
N ASP A 98 9.66 -15.56 9.73
CA ASP A 98 10.31 -16.75 10.28
C ASP A 98 11.70 -16.99 9.69
N TYR A 99 12.53 -15.95 9.74
CA TYR A 99 13.92 -15.94 9.30
C TYR A 99 14.12 -16.21 7.80
N THR A 100 13.07 -16.06 6.99
CA THR A 100 13.11 -16.26 5.55
C THR A 100 13.54 -15.00 4.78
N ILE A 101 13.32 -13.83 5.35
CA ILE A 101 13.63 -12.53 4.73
C ILE A 101 14.80 -11.85 5.45
N PRO A 102 15.81 -11.43 4.66
CA PRO A 102 16.79 -10.40 4.95
C PRO A 102 16.41 -9.33 5.96
N ILE A 103 17.16 -9.10 7.04
CA ILE A 103 17.10 -7.78 7.70
C ILE A 103 18.49 -7.17 7.83
N ASP A 104 18.56 -5.89 7.50
CA ASP A 104 19.76 -5.07 7.53
C ASP A 104 19.53 -3.84 8.38
N TYR A 105 20.55 -3.51 9.15
CA TYR A 105 20.56 -2.40 10.10
C TYR A 105 21.64 -1.37 9.74
N THR A 106 22.34 -1.53 8.62
CA THR A 106 23.45 -0.65 8.22
C THR A 106 22.98 0.70 7.68
N MET A 107 21.88 0.71 6.93
CA MET A 107 21.24 1.92 6.41
C MET A 107 19.89 2.10 7.08
N GLN A 108 19.78 3.10 7.96
CA GLN A 108 18.56 3.42 8.70
C GLN A 108 18.23 4.90 8.49
N ASP A 109 16.94 5.22 8.44
CA ASP A 109 16.45 6.59 8.43
C ASP A 109 15.34 6.72 9.46
N PHE A 110 15.46 7.69 10.36
CA PHE A 110 14.47 7.93 11.40
C PHE A 110 14.16 9.42 11.48
N ARG A 111 12.87 9.73 11.37
CA ARG A 111 12.39 11.10 11.44
C ARG A 111 12.41 11.56 12.90
N GLN A 112 13.21 12.58 13.20
CA GLN A 112 13.37 13.13 14.56
C GLN A 112 12.19 14.01 15.00
N ALA A 113 11.34 14.43 14.08
CA ALA A 113 10.20 15.29 14.34
C ALA A 113 8.98 14.80 13.57
N ASP A 114 7.81 15.19 14.06
CA ASP A 114 6.54 14.94 13.37
C ASP A 114 6.49 15.72 12.06
N THR A 115 5.81 15.15 11.08
CA THR A 115 5.60 15.81 9.80
C THR A 115 4.81 17.10 10.02
N LEU A 116 5.40 18.23 9.63
CA LEU A 116 4.75 19.53 9.72
C LEU A 116 3.50 19.56 8.84
N PRO A 117 2.45 20.31 9.23
CA PRO A 117 1.29 20.50 8.38
C PRO A 117 1.69 21.09 7.02
N MET A 118 1.05 20.59 5.96
CA MET A 118 1.29 21.03 4.59
C MET A 118 0.12 21.88 4.08
N ASN A 119 0.42 22.82 3.19
CA ASN A 119 -0.59 23.65 2.51
C ASN A 119 -0.52 23.38 1.01
N TRP A 120 -1.59 22.86 0.43
CA TRP A 120 -1.70 22.59 -1.00
C TRP A 120 -2.69 23.56 -1.64
N THR A 121 -2.13 24.57 -2.31
CA THR A 121 -2.94 25.57 -3.03
C THR A 121 -3.22 25.15 -4.46
N VAL A 122 -4.21 25.79 -5.10
CA VAL A 122 -4.49 25.66 -6.53
C VAL A 122 -3.23 25.88 -7.37
N GLU A 123 -2.41 26.87 -7.02
CA GLU A 123 -1.16 27.19 -7.73
C GLU A 123 -0.14 26.07 -7.63
N VAL A 124 0.02 25.47 -6.45
CA VAL A 124 0.92 24.32 -6.22
C VAL A 124 0.48 23.14 -7.08
N ILE A 125 -0.79 22.77 -7.05
CA ILE A 125 -1.32 21.67 -7.86
C ILE A 125 -1.16 21.96 -9.36
N GLU A 126 -1.40 23.19 -9.81
CA GLU A 126 -1.26 23.55 -11.22
C GLU A 126 0.20 23.44 -11.71
N GLN A 127 1.20 23.69 -10.85
CA GLN A 127 2.61 23.43 -11.18
C GLN A 127 2.87 21.94 -11.44
N PHE A 128 2.28 21.04 -10.64
CA PHE A 128 2.37 19.60 -10.88
C PHE A 128 1.60 19.18 -12.13
N ARG A 129 0.40 19.73 -12.37
CA ARG A 129 -0.39 19.44 -13.60
C ARG A 129 0.34 19.84 -14.88
N LYS A 130 1.03 20.99 -14.88
CA LYS A 130 1.90 21.39 -16.01
C LYS A 130 3.01 20.38 -16.29
N GLN A 131 3.58 19.77 -15.25
CA GLN A 131 4.58 18.71 -15.39
C GLN A 131 3.97 17.42 -15.95
N VAL A 132 2.75 17.07 -15.51
CA VAL A 132 1.96 15.96 -16.08
C VAL A 132 1.75 16.17 -17.58
N ARG A 133 1.25 17.34 -18.00
CA ARG A 133 1.01 17.68 -19.43
C ARG A 133 2.27 17.59 -20.30
N THR A 134 3.42 17.94 -19.74
CA THR A 134 4.70 17.92 -20.45
C THR A 134 5.40 16.57 -20.38
N ARG A 135 4.79 15.57 -19.73
CA ARG A 135 5.31 14.21 -19.57
C ARG A 135 6.74 14.14 -18.99
N LYS A 136 7.11 15.12 -18.18
CA LYS A 136 8.44 15.19 -17.54
C LYS A 136 8.51 14.25 -16.34
N ALA A 137 9.72 13.88 -15.93
CA ALA A 137 9.89 13.32 -14.59
C ALA A 137 9.76 14.45 -13.56
N PHE A 138 9.12 14.21 -12.41
CA PHE A 138 8.95 15.19 -11.35
C PHE A 138 8.78 14.56 -9.96
N GLY A 139 9.07 15.31 -8.90
CA GLY A 139 9.16 14.76 -7.55
C GLY A 139 10.50 14.06 -7.28
N THR A 140 10.51 13.13 -6.32
CA THR A 140 11.72 12.47 -5.78
C THR A 140 12.10 11.15 -6.47
N TYR A 141 11.25 10.63 -7.35
CA TYR A 141 11.43 9.33 -8.03
C TYR A 141 11.42 9.48 -9.56
N ASN A 142 11.86 8.45 -10.28
CA ASN A 142 11.66 8.37 -11.74
C ASN A 142 10.18 8.10 -12.05
N ASN A 143 9.33 9.09 -11.78
CA ASN A 143 7.88 8.97 -11.83
C ASN A 143 7.29 8.92 -13.24
N LYS A 144 8.12 8.77 -14.28
CA LYS A 144 7.64 8.55 -15.66
C LYS A 144 6.84 7.26 -15.78
N ASP A 145 7.06 6.32 -14.87
CA ASP A 145 6.33 5.06 -14.80
C ASP A 145 4.83 5.26 -14.53
N ILE A 146 4.40 6.44 -14.06
CA ILE A 146 2.97 6.74 -13.94
C ILE A 146 2.28 6.85 -15.31
N TYR A 147 2.98 7.33 -16.34
CA TYR A 147 2.31 7.69 -17.59
C TYR A 147 1.74 6.50 -18.37
N PRO A 148 2.45 5.36 -18.52
CA PRO A 148 1.85 4.17 -19.12
C PRO A 148 0.57 3.72 -18.40
N VAL A 149 0.51 3.89 -17.07
CA VAL A 149 -0.68 3.58 -16.28
C VAL A 149 -1.80 4.56 -16.56
N LEU A 150 -1.51 5.87 -16.53
CA LEU A 150 -2.50 6.91 -16.81
C LEU A 150 -3.11 6.74 -18.20
N ASP A 151 -2.27 6.53 -19.22
CA ASP A 151 -2.72 6.37 -20.61
C ASP A 151 -3.61 5.13 -20.77
N LYS A 152 -3.22 3.99 -20.18
CA LYS A 152 -3.94 2.72 -20.35
C LYS A 152 -5.23 2.64 -19.53
N TYR A 153 -5.22 3.21 -18.32
CA TYR A 153 -6.31 3.04 -17.35
C TYR A 153 -7.21 4.28 -17.19
N ALA A 154 -6.97 5.36 -17.92
CA ALA A 154 -7.75 6.60 -17.83
C ALA A 154 -9.26 6.35 -17.84
N SER A 155 -9.80 5.77 -18.91
CA SER A 155 -11.24 5.55 -19.06
C SER A 155 -11.83 4.54 -18.08
N LEU A 156 -11.02 3.55 -17.65
CA LEU A 156 -11.46 2.46 -16.80
C LEU A 156 -11.52 2.88 -15.32
N ALA A 157 -10.51 3.63 -14.86
CA ALA A 157 -10.22 3.79 -13.44
C ALA A 157 -10.00 5.25 -12.98
N ILE A 158 -9.98 6.24 -13.89
CA ILE A 158 -9.63 7.63 -13.56
C ILE A 158 -10.69 8.64 -14.04
N THR A 159 -10.95 8.72 -15.34
CA THR A 159 -11.83 9.74 -15.94
C THR A 159 -13.26 9.60 -15.42
N ASP A 160 -13.76 10.68 -14.83
CA ASP A 160 -15.06 10.75 -14.16
C ASP A 160 -15.23 9.73 -13.01
N LYS A 161 -14.11 9.29 -12.42
CA LYS A 161 -14.07 8.33 -11.31
C LYS A 161 -13.64 8.98 -10.00
N LYS A 162 -14.05 8.35 -8.89
CA LYS A 162 -13.59 8.70 -7.54
C LYS A 162 -12.29 7.96 -7.26
N CYS A 163 -11.19 8.69 -7.12
CA CYS A 163 -9.87 8.14 -6.87
C CYS A 163 -9.42 8.46 -5.43
N ALA A 164 -8.60 7.59 -4.85
CA ALA A 164 -7.87 7.91 -3.61
C ALA A 164 -6.37 7.77 -3.80
N VAL A 165 -5.61 8.55 -3.03
CA VAL A 165 -4.16 8.44 -2.90
C VAL A 165 -3.85 8.11 -1.43
N VAL A 166 -3.13 7.02 -1.18
CA VAL A 166 -2.73 6.59 0.17
C VAL A 166 -1.23 6.77 0.29
N GLY A 167 -0.81 7.63 1.22
CA GLY A 167 0.60 7.94 1.42
C GLY A 167 1.14 8.90 0.37
N THR A 168 1.54 10.10 0.79
CA THR A 168 2.08 11.11 -0.13
C THR A 168 2.88 12.18 0.62
N GLU A 169 4.04 12.55 0.06
CA GLU A 169 4.80 13.71 0.54
C GLU A 169 4.49 14.99 -0.28
N ASN A 170 4.15 14.85 -1.56
CA ASN A 170 3.86 15.95 -2.47
C ASN A 170 2.73 15.54 -3.43
N PRO A 171 1.88 16.48 -3.90
CA PRO A 171 0.62 16.14 -4.55
C PRO A 171 0.75 15.81 -6.05
N TRP A 172 1.71 14.97 -6.41
CA TRP A 172 2.07 14.70 -7.79
C TRP A 172 1.13 13.67 -8.46
N ILE A 173 0.69 12.64 -7.72
CA ILE A 173 -0.33 11.69 -8.16
C ILE A 173 -1.69 12.38 -8.20
N GLU A 174 -2.02 13.16 -7.17
CA GLU A 174 -3.24 13.94 -7.08
C GLU A 174 -3.39 14.86 -8.30
N ALA A 175 -2.33 15.59 -8.64
CA ALA A 175 -2.29 16.43 -9.82
C ALA A 175 -2.47 15.62 -11.11
N ALA A 176 -1.84 14.44 -11.23
CA ALA A 176 -2.01 13.56 -12.37
C ALA A 176 -3.45 13.08 -12.54
N LEU A 177 -4.10 12.65 -11.45
CA LEU A 177 -5.49 12.21 -11.47
C LEU A 177 -6.46 13.34 -11.83
N LEU A 178 -6.24 14.55 -11.28
CA LEU A 178 -7.03 15.73 -11.63
C LEU A 178 -6.82 16.15 -13.09
N GLU A 179 -5.61 15.99 -13.63
CA GLU A 179 -5.31 16.26 -15.03
C GLU A 179 -6.00 15.27 -15.98
N TYR A 180 -6.11 14.00 -15.58
CA TYR A 180 -6.85 12.95 -16.30
C TYR A 180 -8.36 12.94 -15.99
N ASN A 181 -8.86 14.07 -15.46
CA ASN A 181 -10.26 14.34 -15.17
C ASN A 181 -10.92 13.36 -14.20
N ALA A 182 -10.24 13.01 -13.10
CA ALA A 182 -10.90 12.38 -11.96
C ALA A 182 -12.06 13.25 -11.46
N SER A 183 -13.20 12.63 -11.12
CA SER A 183 -14.37 13.35 -10.59
C SER A 183 -14.06 13.94 -9.21
N SER A 184 -13.28 13.20 -8.42
CA SER A 184 -12.75 13.63 -7.12
C SER A 184 -11.53 12.80 -6.75
N VAL A 185 -10.57 13.42 -6.08
CA VAL A 185 -9.40 12.76 -5.50
C VAL A 185 -9.46 12.92 -3.98
N THR A 186 -9.29 11.83 -3.24
CA THR A 186 -9.15 11.85 -1.77
C THR A 186 -7.75 11.37 -1.36
N THR A 187 -6.96 12.26 -0.78
CA THR A 187 -5.67 11.92 -0.19
C THR A 187 -5.87 11.49 1.27
N ILE A 188 -5.36 10.30 1.60
CA ILE A 188 -5.35 9.73 2.95
C ILE A 188 -3.90 9.70 3.42
N GLU A 189 -3.54 10.60 4.32
CA GLU A 189 -2.15 10.85 4.74
C GLU A 189 -2.06 11.15 6.25
N TYR A 190 -1.00 10.71 6.92
CA TYR A 190 -0.77 10.96 8.35
C TYR A 190 -0.57 12.45 8.65
N ALA A 191 0.18 13.14 7.79
CA ALA A 191 0.37 14.58 7.91
C ALA A 191 -0.95 15.33 7.70
N THR A 192 -1.17 16.39 8.47
CA THR A 192 -2.31 17.27 8.23
C THR A 192 -2.04 18.12 6.99
N ILE A 193 -2.87 17.96 5.96
CA ILE A 193 -2.79 18.74 4.73
C ILE A 193 -4.02 19.65 4.65
N TYR A 194 -3.80 20.96 4.56
CA TYR A 194 -4.85 21.92 4.25
C TYR A 194 -4.85 22.19 2.74
N SER A 195 -5.99 21.96 2.09
CA SER A 195 -6.14 22.20 0.65
C SER A 195 -7.33 23.08 0.32
N ASN A 196 -7.15 24.01 -0.61
CA ASN A 196 -8.23 24.81 -1.22
C ASN A 196 -8.51 24.39 -2.67
N VAL A 197 -8.00 23.22 -3.09
CA VAL A 197 -8.02 22.77 -4.47
C VAL A 197 -9.37 22.12 -4.78
N PRO A 198 -10.10 22.57 -5.83
CA PRO A 198 -11.36 21.95 -6.20
C PRO A 198 -11.22 20.47 -6.54
N ARG A 199 -12.18 19.65 -6.11
CA ARG A 199 -12.23 18.19 -6.29
C ARG A 199 -11.12 17.40 -5.56
N LEU A 200 -10.25 18.05 -4.78
CA LEU A 200 -9.26 17.39 -3.93
C LEU A 200 -9.68 17.49 -2.46
N VAL A 201 -9.82 16.34 -1.82
CA VAL A 201 -10.12 16.21 -0.39
C VAL A 201 -8.91 15.60 0.30
N THR A 202 -8.48 16.16 1.41
CA THR A 202 -7.38 15.65 2.23
C THR A 202 -7.90 15.25 3.60
N VAL A 203 -7.54 14.07 4.07
CA VAL A 203 -8.00 13.52 5.35
C VAL A 203 -6.89 12.69 5.99
N THR A 204 -6.85 12.66 7.32
CA THR A 204 -6.01 11.69 8.01
C THR A 204 -6.64 10.30 8.04
N PRO A 205 -5.85 9.22 8.14
CA PRO A 205 -6.28 7.87 8.53
C PRO A 205 -7.43 7.85 9.54
N MET A 206 -7.25 8.55 10.67
CA MET A 206 -8.21 8.58 11.76
C MET A 206 -9.50 9.34 11.38
N GLN A 207 -9.38 10.48 10.69
CA GLN A 207 -10.55 11.24 10.24
C GLN A 207 -11.38 10.44 9.23
N PHE A 208 -10.71 9.83 8.25
CA PHE A 208 -11.33 8.99 7.24
C PHE A 208 -12.06 7.80 7.90
N ALA A 209 -11.39 7.10 8.82
CA ALA A 209 -11.96 5.99 9.55
C ALA A 209 -13.19 6.37 10.39
N ARG A 210 -13.13 7.48 11.13
CA ARG A 210 -14.27 7.99 11.91
C ARG A 210 -15.46 8.32 11.00
N LYS A 211 -15.22 8.99 9.87
CA LYS A 211 -16.27 9.29 8.90
C LYS A 211 -16.97 8.01 8.41
N GLN A 212 -16.18 7.02 8.00
CA GLN A 212 -16.69 5.73 7.52
C GLN A 212 -17.41 4.90 8.58
N GLN A 213 -17.03 5.05 9.85
CA GLN A 213 -17.72 4.43 10.99
C GLN A 213 -19.08 5.08 11.27
N ASN A 214 -19.15 6.41 11.16
CA ASN A 214 -20.38 7.17 11.42
C ASN A 214 -21.38 7.04 10.27
N GLU A 215 -20.89 6.97 9.03
CA GLU A 215 -21.69 6.95 7.80
C GLU A 215 -21.81 5.52 7.22
N ARG A 216 -22.12 4.51 8.05
CA ARG A 216 -22.06 3.08 7.64
C ARG A 216 -22.85 2.75 6.37
N LYS A 217 -23.99 3.42 6.13
CA LYS A 217 -24.85 3.19 4.95
C LYS A 217 -24.35 3.90 3.69
N GLU A 218 -23.45 4.87 3.83
CA GLU A 218 -22.95 5.73 2.75
C GLU A 218 -21.42 5.71 2.68
N ARG A 219 -20.81 4.59 3.10
CA ARG A 219 -19.36 4.42 3.10
C ARG A 219 -18.78 4.78 1.74
N GLN A 220 -17.77 5.64 1.78
CA GLN A 220 -17.12 6.09 0.56
C GLN A 220 -16.22 4.96 0.04
N LEU A 221 -16.54 4.49 -1.16
CA LEU A 221 -15.72 3.56 -1.94
C LEU A 221 -15.13 4.26 -3.16
N PHE A 222 -13.95 3.81 -3.58
CA PHE A 222 -13.18 4.36 -4.69
C PHE A 222 -13.16 3.41 -5.88
N ASP A 223 -13.20 3.98 -7.07
CA ASP A 223 -12.99 3.24 -8.32
C ASP A 223 -11.51 2.85 -8.47
N SER A 224 -10.61 3.73 -8.04
CA SER A 224 -9.19 3.44 -7.94
C SER A 224 -8.53 4.01 -6.68
N VAL A 225 -7.51 3.30 -6.21
CA VAL A 225 -6.60 3.73 -5.15
C VAL A 225 -5.18 3.71 -5.71
N TRP A 226 -4.40 4.71 -5.35
CA TRP A 226 -3.03 4.88 -5.80
C TRP A 226 -2.13 4.99 -4.58
N SER A 227 -0.99 4.32 -4.61
CA SER A 227 0.05 4.51 -3.61
C SER A 227 1.40 4.28 -4.26
N TYR A 228 2.37 5.14 -3.95
CA TYR A 228 3.69 5.08 -4.55
C TYR A 228 4.74 5.43 -3.50
N SER A 229 5.70 4.52 -3.31
CA SER A 229 6.77 4.63 -2.33
C SER A 229 6.28 5.09 -0.94
N SER A 230 5.37 4.31 -0.37
CA SER A 230 4.78 4.58 0.94
C SER A 230 4.64 3.30 1.77
N LEU A 231 3.97 2.28 1.25
CA LEU A 231 3.67 1.05 2.00
C LEU A 231 4.93 0.31 2.48
N GLU A 232 6.04 0.42 1.77
CA GLU A 232 7.33 -0.17 2.17
C GLU A 232 7.84 0.30 3.54
N HIS A 233 7.38 1.45 4.01
CA HIS A 233 7.79 2.03 5.29
C HIS A 233 6.92 1.58 6.48
N ASP A 234 5.71 1.06 6.23
CA ASP A 234 4.71 0.84 7.26
C ASP A 234 5.20 -0.11 8.36
N GLY A 235 5.19 0.35 9.62
CA GLY A 235 5.54 -0.45 10.80
C GLY A 235 7.04 -0.67 11.00
N LEU A 236 7.91 0.06 10.28
CA LEU A 236 9.35 0.02 10.48
C LEU A 236 9.84 1.02 11.53
N GLY A 237 8.96 1.86 12.09
CA GLY A 237 9.34 2.87 13.09
C GLY A 237 10.00 4.12 12.51
N ARG A 238 10.12 4.24 11.18
CA ARG A 238 10.70 5.38 10.46
C ARG A 238 10.10 6.71 10.91
N TYR A 239 8.78 6.72 11.05
CA TYR A 239 7.97 7.90 11.31
C TYR A 239 7.54 7.96 12.77
N ARG A 240 8.29 7.27 13.65
CA ARG A 240 7.95 7.10 15.08
C ARG A 240 6.67 6.29 15.28
N ASP A 241 6.22 5.60 14.22
CA ASP A 241 5.16 4.62 14.25
C ASP A 241 5.57 3.41 15.11
N PRO A 242 4.63 2.74 15.79
CA PRO A 242 4.94 1.50 16.47
C PRO A 242 5.46 0.44 15.52
N LEU A 243 6.43 -0.34 15.98
CA LEU A 243 6.93 -1.48 15.22
C LEU A 243 5.81 -2.47 14.92
N ASN A 244 5.64 -2.75 13.63
CA ASN A 244 4.65 -3.67 13.13
C ASN A 244 5.17 -4.36 11.88
N ALA A 245 5.62 -5.60 12.04
CA ALA A 245 6.13 -6.44 10.97
C ALA A 245 5.16 -6.60 9.78
N TYR A 246 3.86 -6.40 10.02
CA TYR A 246 2.77 -6.63 9.07
C TYR A 246 2.02 -5.36 8.68
N GLY A 247 2.60 -4.18 8.93
CA GLY A 247 1.95 -2.88 8.68
C GLY A 247 1.49 -2.70 7.23
N ASP A 248 2.38 -3.00 6.28
CA ASP A 248 2.10 -2.97 4.84
C ASP A 248 0.96 -3.93 4.42
N PHE A 249 0.93 -5.15 4.98
CA PHE A 249 -0.16 -6.11 4.73
C PHE A 249 -1.49 -5.59 5.26
N GLN A 250 -1.48 -5.01 6.46
CA GLN A 250 -2.66 -4.39 7.03
C GLN A 250 -3.13 -3.21 6.17
N THR A 251 -2.21 -2.39 5.65
CA THR A 251 -2.53 -1.32 4.70
C THR A 251 -3.12 -1.85 3.39
N MET A 252 -2.63 -2.96 2.86
CA MET A 252 -3.24 -3.60 1.68
C MET A 252 -4.66 -4.11 1.96
N VAL A 253 -4.93 -4.67 3.14
CA VAL A 253 -6.28 -5.06 3.57
C VAL A 253 -7.18 -3.83 3.67
N LYS A 254 -6.70 -2.79 4.34
CA LYS A 254 -7.37 -1.49 4.48
C LYS A 254 -7.73 -0.90 3.10
N ILE A 255 -6.81 -0.93 2.14
CA ILE A 255 -7.03 -0.46 0.76
C ILE A 255 -8.10 -1.30 0.05
N SER A 256 -8.04 -2.64 0.15
CA SER A 256 -9.04 -3.51 -0.49
C SER A 256 -10.46 -3.25 0.01
N CYS A 257 -10.61 -2.76 1.25
CA CYS A 257 -11.90 -2.42 1.86
C CYS A 257 -12.48 -1.07 1.43
N ILE A 258 -11.66 -0.16 0.91
CA ILE A 258 -12.12 1.16 0.44
C ILE A 258 -12.26 1.19 -1.09
N LEU A 259 -11.87 0.13 -1.78
CA LEU A 259 -12.11 -0.05 -3.20
C LEU A 259 -13.51 -0.61 -3.43
N LYS A 260 -14.15 -0.17 -4.51
CA LYS A 260 -15.34 -0.84 -5.06
C LYS A 260 -14.99 -2.29 -5.44
N PRO A 261 -15.98 -3.19 -5.50
CA PRO A 261 -15.80 -4.49 -6.14
C PRO A 261 -15.24 -4.33 -7.56
N GLY A 262 -14.15 -5.02 -7.86
CA GLY A 262 -13.46 -4.93 -9.15
C GLY A 262 -12.69 -3.61 -9.40
N GLY A 263 -12.63 -2.71 -8.40
CA GLY A 263 -11.84 -1.48 -8.46
C GLY A 263 -10.32 -1.75 -8.51
N PHE A 264 -9.56 -0.74 -8.90
CA PHE A 264 -8.11 -0.89 -9.15
C PHE A 264 -7.25 -0.25 -8.07
N LEU A 265 -6.22 -0.97 -7.63
CA LEU A 265 -5.09 -0.42 -6.92
C LEU A 265 -3.91 -0.30 -7.89
N PHE A 266 -3.33 0.89 -7.99
CA PHE A 266 -2.07 1.13 -8.68
C PHE A 266 -0.99 1.36 -7.63
N LEU A 267 -0.13 0.37 -7.45
CA LEU A 267 0.85 0.32 -6.37
C LEU A 267 2.28 0.40 -6.92
N GLY A 268 3.02 1.45 -6.55
CA GLY A 268 4.47 1.52 -6.73
C GLY A 268 5.17 1.25 -5.40
N VAL A 269 5.95 0.17 -5.34
CA VAL A 269 6.84 -0.15 -4.22
C VAL A 269 8.18 -0.64 -4.78
N PRO A 270 9.27 -0.65 -4.00
CA PRO A 270 10.57 -1.19 -4.45
C PRO A 270 10.48 -2.70 -4.76
N LEU A 271 10.19 -3.03 -6.01
CA LEU A 271 10.16 -4.42 -6.49
C LEU A 271 11.58 -4.93 -6.70
N ASN A 272 11.89 -6.11 -6.18
CA ASN A 272 13.24 -6.65 -6.22
C ASN A 272 13.24 -8.15 -6.52
N VAL A 273 14.38 -8.66 -6.98
CA VAL A 273 14.58 -10.10 -7.23
C VAL A 273 14.62 -10.91 -5.93
N GLN A 274 14.94 -10.28 -4.80
CA GLN A 274 14.99 -10.89 -3.47
C GLN A 274 14.33 -9.99 -2.43
N ASP A 275 13.68 -10.60 -1.45
CA ASP A 275 13.12 -9.89 -0.31
C ASP A 275 14.19 -9.38 0.63
N PHE A 276 14.01 -8.16 1.12
CA PHE A 276 14.93 -7.56 2.07
C PHE A 276 14.25 -6.47 2.90
N THR A 277 14.60 -6.37 4.17
CA THR A 277 14.17 -5.27 5.05
C THR A 277 15.38 -4.44 5.44
N GLN A 278 15.43 -3.19 5.00
CA GLN A 278 16.35 -2.19 5.55
C GLN A 278 15.62 -1.51 6.69
N PHE A 279 15.93 -1.91 7.93
CA PHE A 279 15.17 -1.52 9.11
C PHE A 279 15.14 0.01 9.27
N ASN A 280 14.01 0.55 9.70
CA ASN A 280 13.65 1.99 9.70
C ASN A 280 13.61 2.66 8.32
N LEU A 281 14.28 2.14 7.29
CA LEU A 281 14.29 2.77 5.96
C LEU A 281 13.13 2.28 5.10
N HIS A 282 13.15 1.03 4.63
CA HIS A 282 12.10 0.46 3.78
C HIS A 282 12.19 -1.06 3.63
N ARG A 283 11.18 -1.65 2.99
CA ARG A 283 11.20 -3.03 2.47
C ARG A 283 11.45 -3.05 0.96
N LEU A 284 12.30 -3.97 0.53
CA LEU A 284 12.44 -4.40 -0.86
C LEU A 284 11.63 -5.68 -1.03
N TYR A 285 10.70 -5.67 -1.97
CA TYR A 285 9.71 -6.72 -2.11
C TYR A 285 10.12 -7.73 -3.18
N GLY A 286 10.41 -8.95 -2.73
CA GLY A 286 10.68 -10.09 -3.59
C GLY A 286 9.56 -11.14 -3.56
N PRO A 287 9.80 -12.34 -4.13
CA PRO A 287 8.78 -13.37 -4.28
C PRO A 287 8.16 -13.87 -2.96
N ILE A 288 8.84 -13.71 -1.82
CA ILE A 288 8.31 -14.14 -0.52
C ILE A 288 7.26 -13.15 -0.05
N ARG A 289 7.57 -11.86 0.08
CA ARG A 289 6.65 -10.87 0.65
C ARG A 289 5.55 -10.45 -0.32
N LEU A 290 5.85 -10.36 -1.62
CA LEU A 290 4.87 -9.94 -2.65
C LEU A 290 3.63 -10.83 -2.70
N ARG A 291 3.79 -12.15 -2.51
CA ARG A 291 2.66 -13.10 -2.52
C ARG A 291 1.62 -12.79 -1.44
N PHE A 292 2.09 -12.26 -0.30
CA PHE A 292 1.23 -11.85 0.81
C PHE A 292 0.66 -10.45 0.57
N LEU A 293 1.48 -9.53 0.08
CA LEU A 293 1.07 -8.16 -0.22
C LEU A 293 -0.12 -8.13 -1.21
N TYR A 294 -0.10 -8.97 -2.25
CA TYR A 294 -1.14 -9.00 -3.29
C TYR A 294 -2.32 -9.92 -2.99
N ARG A 295 -2.44 -10.47 -1.77
CA ARG A 295 -3.40 -11.53 -1.48
C ARG A 295 -4.85 -11.20 -1.86
N ASN A 296 -5.28 -9.98 -1.55
CA ASN A 296 -6.65 -9.50 -1.79
C ASN A 296 -6.88 -8.99 -3.22
N PHE A 297 -5.91 -9.15 -4.11
CA PHE A 297 -5.94 -8.57 -5.45
C PHE A 297 -5.59 -9.59 -6.53
N HIS A 298 -6.20 -9.45 -7.70
CA HIS A 298 -5.69 -10.05 -8.93
C HIS A 298 -4.56 -9.18 -9.45
N VAL A 299 -3.39 -9.76 -9.69
CA VAL A 299 -2.30 -9.07 -10.37
C VAL A 299 -2.64 -9.04 -11.85
N ILE A 300 -2.82 -7.84 -12.41
CA ILE A 300 -3.19 -7.67 -13.82
C ILE A 300 -1.92 -7.55 -14.65
N GLU A 301 -1.06 -6.60 -14.28
CA GLU A 301 0.19 -6.31 -14.99
C GLU A 301 1.11 -5.42 -14.16
N VAL A 302 2.33 -5.23 -14.66
CA VAL A 302 3.29 -4.27 -14.14
C VAL A 302 3.71 -3.33 -15.27
N LEU A 303 3.77 -2.04 -14.97
CA LEU A 303 3.97 -0.96 -15.93
C LEU A 303 5.08 -0.05 -15.41
N GLY A 304 6.12 0.14 -16.23
CA GLY A 304 7.24 1.03 -15.89
C GLY A 304 8.61 0.42 -16.12
N SER A 305 9.58 0.90 -15.35
CA SER A 305 11.01 0.65 -15.47
C SER A 305 11.49 -0.77 -15.12
N GLY A 306 10.59 -1.66 -14.69
CA GLY A 306 10.88 -3.04 -14.32
C GLY A 306 11.20 -3.23 -12.84
N LEU A 307 12.03 -4.24 -12.56
CA LEU A 307 12.50 -4.61 -11.21
C LEU A 307 13.86 -3.98 -10.92
N ALA A 308 14.07 -3.57 -9.68
CA ALA A 308 15.40 -3.18 -9.22
C ALA A 308 16.38 -4.36 -9.22
N LYS A 309 17.63 -4.09 -9.62
CA LYS A 309 18.69 -5.10 -9.72
C LYS A 309 19.58 -5.10 -8.47
N GLY A 310 19.04 -5.56 -7.35
CA GLY A 310 19.78 -5.81 -6.11
C GLY A 310 19.50 -4.82 -4.97
N ARG A 311 20.26 -4.93 -3.87
CA ARG A 311 19.98 -4.22 -2.60
C ARG A 311 20.23 -2.71 -2.64
N GLY A 312 21.01 -2.24 -3.61
CA GLY A 312 21.38 -0.82 -3.81
C GLY A 312 20.44 -0.06 -4.74
N ASP A 313 19.51 -0.76 -5.39
CA ASP A 313 18.60 -0.20 -6.36
C ASP A 313 17.19 -0.22 -5.77
N TRP A 314 16.69 0.96 -5.40
CA TRP A 314 15.33 1.17 -4.89
C TRP A 314 14.62 2.27 -5.68
N THR A 315 15.24 2.72 -6.78
CA THR A 315 14.78 3.85 -7.58
C THR A 315 13.77 3.44 -8.64
N ALA A 316 13.84 2.19 -9.10
CA ALA A 316 12.87 1.57 -9.97
C ALA A 316 11.66 1.07 -9.15
N GLN A 317 10.54 1.77 -9.27
CA GLN A 317 9.27 1.36 -8.66
C GLN A 317 8.18 1.39 -9.72
N SER A 318 8.18 0.37 -10.58
CA SER A 318 7.09 0.16 -11.53
C SER A 318 5.75 0.11 -10.81
N PHE A 319 4.71 0.62 -11.45
CA PHE A 319 3.36 0.45 -10.96
C PHE A 319 2.88 -0.97 -11.23
N VAL A 320 2.35 -1.63 -10.20
CA VAL A 320 1.59 -2.87 -10.33
C VAL A 320 0.12 -2.54 -10.34
N ALA A 321 -0.56 -2.90 -11.43
CA ALA A 321 -2.01 -2.80 -11.54
C ALA A 321 -2.65 -4.02 -10.88
N LEU A 322 -3.41 -3.77 -9.82
CA LEU A 322 -4.02 -4.78 -8.95
C LEU A 322 -5.53 -4.59 -8.97
N GLN A 323 -6.31 -5.63 -9.27
CA GLN A 323 -7.77 -5.55 -9.24
C GLN A 323 -8.33 -6.16 -7.96
N ASN A 324 -9.22 -5.45 -7.28
CA ASN A 324 -9.81 -5.88 -6.02
C ASN A 324 -10.61 -7.18 -6.16
N LYS A 325 -10.31 -8.18 -5.33
CA LYS A 325 -11.07 -9.45 -5.27
C LYS A 325 -12.36 -9.34 -4.46
N ILE A 326 -12.40 -8.41 -3.50
CA ILE A 326 -13.50 -8.35 -2.54
C ILE A 326 -14.78 -7.90 -3.25
N GLY A 327 -15.88 -8.64 -3.02
CA GLY A 327 -17.20 -8.33 -3.59
C GLY A 327 -17.38 -8.73 -5.05
N CYS A 328 -16.36 -9.27 -5.71
CA CYS A 328 -16.49 -9.87 -7.04
C CYS A 328 -17.20 -11.22 -6.91
N LYS A 329 -18.36 -11.38 -7.54
CA LYS A 329 -19.01 -12.69 -7.67
C LYS A 329 -18.26 -13.49 -8.74
N SER A 330 -17.85 -14.72 -8.43
CA SER A 330 -17.52 -15.67 -9.51
C SER A 330 -18.79 -15.83 -10.33
N THR A 331 -18.69 -15.46 -11.62
CA THR A 331 -19.71 -15.88 -12.58
C THR A 331 -19.49 -17.34 -12.93
#